data_AF-A0A132GSZ5-F1
#
_entry.id   AF-A0A132GSZ5-F1
#
_cell.length_a   1.000
_cell.length_b   1.000
_cell.length_c   1.000
_cell.angle_alpha   90.00
_cell.angle_beta   90.00
_cell.angle_gamma   90.00
#
_symmetry.space_group_name_H-M   'P 1'
#
loop_
_entity.id
_entity.type
_entity.pdbx_description
1 polymer ?
#
loop_
_entity_poly.entity_id
_entity_poly.type
_entity_poly.pdbx_seq_one_letter_code
_entity_poly.pdbx_strand_id
1 'polypeptide(L)' 'MARPIRETPVLKGEDAFNFEMRRLEVENMSKEQRAENLRKVEEGYARAKSYINFHW' A
#
# COMPACT_ATOMS: atom_id res chain seq x y z
N MET A 1 -28.23 -6.82 14.20
CA MET A 1 -28.46 -6.54 12.77
C MET A 1 -27.12 -6.22 12.14
N ALA A 2 -26.75 -6.85 11.02
CA ALA A 2 -25.53 -6.51 10.31
C ALA A 2 -25.65 -5.05 9.82
N ARG A 3 -24.59 -4.25 10.04
CA ARG A 3 -24.53 -2.87 9.55
C ARG A 3 -24.53 -2.93 8.02
N PRO A 4 -25.25 -2.06 7.29
CA PRO A 4 -25.14 -2.01 5.83
C PRO A 4 -23.68 -1.82 5.46
N ILE A 5 -23.12 -2.77 4.73
CA ILE A 5 -21.78 -2.64 4.17
C ILE A 5 -21.90 -1.52 3.14
N ARG A 6 -21.17 -0.42 3.32
CA ARG A 6 -21.13 0.67 2.35
C ARG A 6 -20.84 0.06 0.98
N GLU A 7 -21.74 0.30 0.04
CA GLU A 7 -21.68 -0.28 -1.30
C GLU A 7 -20.30 0.02 -1.92
N THR A 8 -19.67 -0.98 -2.53
CA THR A 8 -18.41 -0.77 -3.23
C THR A 8 -18.64 0.26 -4.33
N PRO A 9 -17.92 1.39 -4.34
CA PRO A 9 -18.15 2.43 -5.33
C PRO A 9 -17.86 1.90 -6.73
N VAL A 10 -18.81 2.10 -7.65
CA VAL A 10 -18.61 1.81 -9.08
C VAL A 10 -17.77 2.93 -9.68
N LEU A 11 -16.53 2.63 -10.06
CA LEU A 11 -15.65 3.58 -10.72
C LEU A 11 -16.16 3.89 -12.14
N LYS A 12 -16.05 5.16 -12.57
CA LYS A 12 -16.49 5.62 -13.89
C LYS A 12 -15.44 6.55 -14.51
N GLY A 13 -15.45 6.66 -15.84
CA GLY A 13 -14.60 7.61 -16.57
C GLY A 13 -13.11 7.40 -16.26
N GLU A 14 -12.44 8.48 -15.90
CA GLU A 14 -11.00 8.49 -15.61
C GLU A 14 -10.61 7.60 -14.43
N ASP A 15 -11.44 7.51 -13.40
CA ASP A 15 -11.16 6.65 -12.23
C ASP A 15 -11.18 5.16 -12.59
N ALA A 16 -12.09 4.76 -13.48
CA ALA A 16 -12.14 3.39 -13.97
C ALA A 16 -10.90 3.05 -14.82
N PHE A 17 -10.49 3.98 -15.69
CA PHE A 17 -9.29 3.82 -16.50
C PHE A 17 -8.02 3.71 -15.63
N ASN A 18 -7.88 4.60 -14.65
CA ASN A 18 -6.75 4.59 -13.72
C ASN A 18 -6.67 3.30 -12.89
N PHE A 19 -7.82 2.77 -12.46
CA PHE A 19 -7.87 1.49 -11.76
C PHE A 19 -7.41 0.33 -12.65
N GLU A 20 -7.92 0.25 -13.89
CA GLU A 20 -7.54 -0.81 -14.84
C GLU A 20 -6.05 -0.75 -15.22
N MET A 21 -5.46 0.43 -15.29
CA MET A 21 -4.02 0.56 -15.53
C MET A 21 -3.21 0.15 -14.29
N ARG A 22 -3.53 0.72 -13.12
CA ARG A 22 -2.74 0.51 -11.90
C ARG A 22 -2.84 -0.90 -11.35
N ARG A 23 -3.97 -1.60 -11.54
CA ARG A 23 -4.10 -3.00 -11.09
C ARG A 23 -3.11 -3.94 -11.78
N LEU A 24 -2.63 -3.59 -12.98
CA LEU A 24 -1.63 -4.38 -13.72
C LEU A 24 -0.21 -4.18 -13.16
N GLU A 25 0.02 -3.05 -12.51
CA GLU A 25 1.30 -2.71 -11.88
C GLU A 25 1.43 -3.33 -10.48
N VAL A 26 0.33 -3.79 -9.88
CA VAL A 26 0.34 -4.43 -8.56
C VAL A 26 0.78 -5.88 -8.70
N GLU A 27 1.99 -6.19 -8.23
CA GLU A 27 2.44 -7.57 -8.08
C GLU A 27 1.55 -8.33 -7.08
N ASN A 28 1.11 -9.53 -7.48
CA ASN A 28 0.42 -10.44 -6.58
C ASN A 28 1.41 -11.05 -5.59
N MET A 29 1.63 -10.36 -4.47
CA MET A 29 2.48 -10.83 -3.39
C MET A 29 1.72 -11.75 -2.43
N SER A 30 2.34 -12.86 -2.04
CA SER A 30 1.88 -13.73 -0.96
C SER A 30 1.88 -12.99 0.39
N LYS A 31 1.22 -13.55 1.41
CA LYS A 31 1.19 -12.95 2.75
C LYS A 31 2.59 -12.82 3.34
N GLU A 32 3.43 -13.83 3.11
CA GLU A 32 4.82 -13.91 3.55
C GLU A 32 5.68 -12.85 2.86
N GLN A 33 5.52 -12.69 1.54
CA GLN A 33 6.22 -11.65 0.77
C GLN A 33 5.84 -10.24 1.23
N ARG A 34 4.56 -10.01 1.53
CA ARG A 34 4.10 -8.72 2.08
C ARG A 34 4.70 -8.44 3.46
N ALA A 35 4.76 -9.44 4.34
CA ALA A 35 5.34 -9.29 5.66
C ALA A 35 6.84 -8.96 5.58
N GLU A 36 7.58 -9.64 4.70
CA GLU A 36 9.01 -9.36 4.51
C GLU A 36 9.26 -7.98 3.90
N ASN A 37 8.44 -7.55 2.93
CA ASN A 37 8.54 -6.21 2.36
C ASN A 37 8.25 -5.12 3.41
N LEU A 38 7.25 -5.33 4.26
CA LEU A 38 6.97 -4.42 5.38
C LEU A 38 8.18 -4.31 6.32
N ARG A 39 8.76 -5.45 6.72
CA ARG A 39 9.95 -5.49 7.59
C ARG A 39 11.12 -4.68 7.00
N LYS A 40 11.41 -4.85 5.71
CA LYS A 40 12.47 -4.11 5.01
C LYS A 40 12.22 -2.60 5.01
N VAL A 41 10.96 -2.19 4.80
CA VAL A 41 10.58 -0.76 4.81
C VAL A 41 10.76 -0.16 6.20
N GLU A 42 10.33 -0.87 7.26
CA GLU A 42 10.48 -0.42 8.64
C GLU A 42 11.96 -0.28 9.05
N GLU A 43 12.80 -1.25 8.66
CA GLU A 43 14.24 -1.20 8.91
C GLU A 43 14.90 -0.02 8.17
N GLY A 44 14.54 0.20 6.91
CA GLY A 44 15.01 1.33 6.12
C GLY A 44 14.61 2.67 6.73
N TYR A 45 13.36 2.79 7.20
CA TYR A 45 12.87 3.98 7.88
C TYR A 45 13.60 4.23 9.21
N ALA A 46 13.78 3.20 10.04
CA ALA A 46 14.50 3.32 11.31
C ALA A 46 15.95 3.78 11.10
N ARG A 47 16.61 3.22 10.08
CA ARG A 47 17.95 3.64 9.67
C ARG A 47 17.98 5.09 9.14
N ALA A 48 17.05 5.49 8.29
CA ALA A 48 16.97 6.88 7.81
C ALA A 48 16.76 7.87 8.96
N LYS A 49 15.88 7.51 9.92
CA LYS A 49 15.62 8.32 11.11
C LYS A 49 16.84 8.47 12.01
N SER A 50 17.67 7.44 12.14
CA SER A 50 18.92 7.57 12.92
C SER A 50 19.87 8.58 12.28
N TYR A 51 20.00 8.61 10.95
CA TYR A 51 20.82 9.62 10.28
C TYR A 51 20.29 11.06 10.44
N ILE A 52 18.97 11.24 10.42
CA ILE A 52 18.36 12.58 10.62
C ILE A 52 18.56 13.06 12.06
N ASN A 53 18.41 12.17 13.05
CA ASN A 53 18.58 12.52 14.46
C ASN A 53 20.04 12.77 14.87
N PHE A 54 21.02 12.38 14.05
CA PHE A 54 22.46 12.62 14.30
C PHE A 54 22.98 13.93 13.66
N HIS A 55 22.13 14.70 12.98
CA HIS A 55 22.51 15.93 12.26
C HIS A 55 21.77 17.19 12.74
N TRP A 56 21.48 17.27 14.03
CA TRP A 56 21.06 18.49 14.72
C TRP A 56 21.96 18.77 15.93
#